data_AF-A0A2E8GED3-F1
#
_entry.id   AF-A0A2E8GED3-F1
#
_cell.length_a   1.000
_cell.length_b   1.000
_cell.length_c   1.000
_cell.angle_alpha   90.00
_cell.angle_beta   90.00
_cell.angle_gamma   90.00
#
_symmetry.space_group_name_H-M   'P 1'
#
loop_
_entity.id
_entity.type
_entity.pdbx_description
1 polymer ?
#
loop_
_entity_poly.entity_id
_entity_poly.type
_entity_poly.pdbx_seq_one_letter_code
_entity_poly.pdbx_strand_id
1 'polypeptide(L)'
;PNMIWVFGYFRASWTLRADLIAGYVCRLLQHMDKQDVQMVAPALRAEDRDMELLPWVEPENFNPGYLMRSIHLMPKQGSVDPWRHTQDYWKDKDELPVADLDDGALVYK
;
A
#
# COMPACT_ATOMS: atom_id res chain seq x y z
N PRO A 1 -8.91 10.73 -3.26
CA PRO A 1 -9.54 10.26 -2.01
C PRO A 1 -10.48 9.10 -2.32
N ASN A 2 -10.80 8.24 -1.35
CA ASN A 2 -11.73 7.11 -1.49
C ASN A 2 -11.47 6.21 -2.71
N MET A 3 -10.21 6.02 -3.06
CA MET A 3 -9.79 5.12 -4.14
C MET A 3 -8.90 4.05 -3.55
N ILE A 4 -9.24 2.80 -3.83
CA ILE A 4 -8.42 1.64 -3.48
C ILE A 4 -7.82 1.11 -4.78
N TRP A 5 -6.53 0.79 -4.72
CA TRP A 5 -5.82 0.19 -5.84
C TRP A 5 -5.22 -1.15 -5.40
N VAL A 6 -5.51 -2.20 -6.15
CA VAL A 6 -5.04 -3.56 -5.88
C VAL A 6 -4.12 -3.99 -7.01
N PHE A 7 -2.88 -4.31 -6.67
CA PHE A 7 -1.94 -4.98 -7.56
C PHE A 7 -1.43 -6.25 -6.90
N GLY A 8 -1.48 -7.40 -7.60
CA GLY A 8 -1.11 -8.70 -7.03
C GLY A 8 0.38 -8.87 -6.72
N TYR A 9 0.73 -10.05 -6.22
CA TYR A 9 2.13 -10.44 -6.04
C TYR A 9 2.73 -10.94 -7.35
N PHE A 10 4.02 -10.69 -7.59
CA PHE A 10 4.71 -11.26 -8.76
C PHE A 10 4.92 -12.78 -8.68
N ARG A 11 5.08 -13.33 -7.46
CA ARG A 11 5.45 -14.74 -7.22
C ARG A 11 4.44 -15.51 -6.37
N ALA A 12 3.28 -14.92 -6.09
CA ALA A 12 2.18 -15.55 -5.38
C ALA A 12 0.85 -15.23 -6.09
N SER A 13 -0.23 -15.93 -5.73
CA SER A 13 -1.52 -15.69 -6.38
C SER A 13 -2.01 -14.26 -6.14
N TRP A 14 -2.49 -13.61 -7.21
CA TRP A 14 -3.11 -12.28 -7.14
C TRP A 14 -4.32 -12.24 -6.21
N THR A 15 -5.05 -13.35 -6.08
CA THR A 15 -6.21 -13.47 -5.18
C THR A 15 -5.83 -13.31 -3.72
N LEU A 16 -4.60 -13.66 -3.32
CA LEU A 16 -4.13 -13.53 -1.94
C LEU A 16 -4.06 -12.05 -1.52
N ARG A 17 -3.51 -11.19 -2.38
CA ARG A 17 -3.45 -9.75 -2.07
C ARG A 17 -4.82 -9.10 -2.14
N ALA A 18 -5.64 -9.52 -3.11
CA ALA A 18 -7.01 -9.02 -3.21
C ALA A 18 -7.81 -9.29 -1.93
N ASP A 19 -7.69 -10.48 -1.34
CA ASP A 19 -8.36 -10.85 -0.08
C ASP A 19 -7.87 -10.00 1.11
N LEU A 20 -6.55 -9.84 1.25
CA LEU A 20 -5.98 -9.02 2.32
C LEU A 20 -6.40 -7.55 2.23
N ILE A 21 -6.37 -6.97 1.02
CA ILE A 21 -6.82 -5.58 0.81
C ILE A 21 -8.33 -5.46 1.04
N ALA A 22 -9.13 -6.42 0.62
CA ALA A 22 -10.57 -6.42 0.90
C ALA A 22 -10.85 -6.40 2.40
N GLY A 23 -10.14 -7.21 3.19
CA GLY A 23 -10.22 -7.20 4.66
C GLY A 23 -9.84 -5.84 5.27
N TYR A 24 -8.73 -5.25 4.82
CA TYR A 24 -8.30 -3.92 5.25
C TYR A 24 -9.36 -2.85 4.92
N VAL A 25 -9.93 -2.87 3.72
CA VAL A 25 -10.95 -1.93 3.26
C VAL A 25 -12.22 -2.04 4.08
N CYS A 26 -12.69 -3.25 4.38
CA CYS A 26 -13.85 -3.43 5.24
C CYS A 26 -13.63 -2.84 6.64
N ARG A 27 -12.43 -3.02 7.23
CA ARG A 27 -12.07 -2.37 8.50
C ARG A 27 -12.05 -0.85 8.37
N LEU A 28 -11.48 -0.32 7.30
CA LEU A 28 -11.41 1.11 7.03
C LEU A 28 -12.80 1.75 6.87
N LEU A 29 -13.69 1.13 6.12
CA LEU A 29 -15.07 1.63 5.95
C LEU A 29 -15.84 1.63 7.27
N GLN A 30 -15.73 0.55 8.06
CA GLN A 30 -16.34 0.49 9.40
C GLN A 30 -15.75 1.55 10.35
N HIS A 31 -14.47 1.88 10.20
CA HIS A 31 -13.82 2.91 10.98
C HIS A 31 -14.32 4.30 10.58
N MET A 32 -14.46 4.57 9.28
CA MET A 32 -15.05 5.81 8.76
C MET A 32 -16.50 5.99 9.23
N ASP A 33 -17.32 4.93 9.17
CA ASP A 33 -18.71 4.95 9.65
C ASP A 33 -18.80 5.31 11.14
N LYS A 34 -17.87 4.81 11.97
CA LYS A 34 -17.82 5.12 13.42
C LYS A 34 -17.42 6.57 13.70
N GLN A 35 -16.63 7.19 12.82
CA GLN A 35 -16.19 8.58 12.94
C GLN A 35 -17.13 9.58 12.24
N ASP A 36 -18.15 9.09 11.53
CA ASP A 36 -19.06 9.90 10.71
C ASP A 36 -18.33 10.74 9.64
N VAL A 37 -17.32 10.16 9.01
CA VAL A 37 -16.50 10.78 7.94
C VAL A 37 -16.81 10.14 6.60
N GLN A 38 -16.71 10.92 5.52
CA GLN A 38 -17.13 10.50 4.17
C GLN A 38 -15.95 10.40 3.20
N MET A 39 -14.77 10.89 3.59
CA MET A 39 -13.58 10.94 2.78
C MET A 39 -12.35 10.47 3.58
N VAL A 40 -11.54 9.63 2.96
CA VAL A 40 -10.20 9.29 3.42
C VAL A 40 -9.19 9.49 2.28
N ALA A 41 -8.02 10.02 2.62
CA ALA A 41 -6.89 10.14 1.71
C ALA A 41 -5.57 9.84 2.44
N PRO A 42 -4.61 9.18 1.78
CA PRO A 42 -3.27 9.05 2.34
C PRO A 42 -2.57 10.42 2.40
N ALA A 43 -1.81 10.66 3.46
CA ALA A 43 -0.96 11.83 3.62
C ALA A 43 0.36 11.44 4.31
N LEU A 44 1.47 12.06 3.92
CA LEU A 44 2.76 11.82 4.58
C LEU A 44 2.71 12.28 6.03
N ARG A 45 3.17 11.41 6.95
CA ARG A 45 3.48 11.79 8.33
C ARG A 45 4.65 12.76 8.34
N ALA A 46 4.86 13.48 9.45
CA ALA A 46 5.92 14.48 9.53
C ALA A 46 7.31 13.84 9.36
N GLU A 47 7.50 12.68 9.97
CA GLU A 47 8.71 11.86 9.94
C GLU A 47 9.01 11.23 8.58
N ASP A 48 8.00 11.06 7.71
CA ASP A 48 8.17 10.43 6.40
C ASP A 48 8.53 11.41 5.28
N ARG A 49 8.49 12.72 5.54
CA ARG A 49 8.60 13.76 4.48
C ARG A 49 9.89 13.68 3.68
N ASP A 50 10.98 13.28 4.33
CA ASP A 50 12.32 13.21 3.74
C ASP A 50 12.73 11.78 3.41
N MET A 51 11.78 10.82 3.38
CA MET A 51 12.08 9.44 3.03
C MET A 51 12.61 9.32 1.60
N GLU A 52 13.48 8.34 1.38
CA GLU A 52 13.96 8.04 0.03
C GLU A 52 12.79 7.50 -0.82
N LEU A 53 12.68 8.01 -2.05
CA LEU A 53 11.74 7.48 -3.03
C LEU A 53 12.41 6.42 -3.88
N LEU A 54 11.87 5.21 -3.81
CA LEU A 54 12.34 4.04 -4.53
C LEU A 54 11.48 3.79 -5.79
N PRO A 55 12.00 3.08 -6.80
CA PRO A 55 11.19 2.60 -7.93
C PRO A 55 10.01 1.75 -7.45
N TRP A 56 8.91 1.69 -8.22
CA TRP A 56 7.72 0.89 -7.87
C TRP A 56 8.02 -0.56 -7.46
N VAL A 57 9.06 -1.13 -8.08
CA VAL A 57 9.56 -2.47 -7.87
C VAL A 57 11.07 -2.40 -7.95
N GLU A 58 11.73 -2.96 -6.94
CA GLU A 58 13.19 -3.08 -6.91
C GLU A 58 13.61 -4.13 -7.96
N PRO A 59 14.51 -3.81 -8.91
CA PRO A 59 14.96 -4.75 -9.94
C PRO A 59 15.52 -6.05 -9.36
N GLU A 60 16.13 -5.99 -8.18
CA GLU A 60 16.66 -7.15 -7.45
C GLU A 60 15.56 -8.16 -7.10
N ASN A 61 14.32 -7.69 -6.91
CA ASN A 61 13.17 -8.52 -6.59
C ASN A 61 12.49 -9.08 -7.86
N PHE A 62 12.32 -8.23 -8.88
CA PHE A 62 11.61 -8.58 -10.12
C PHE A 62 12.06 -7.73 -11.32
N ASN A 63 12.75 -8.34 -12.29
CA ASN A 63 13.42 -7.67 -13.41
C ASN A 63 13.11 -8.23 -14.81
N PRO A 64 11.87 -8.59 -15.17
CA PRO A 64 11.61 -8.99 -16.54
C PRO A 64 11.85 -7.80 -17.49
N GLY A 65 12.46 -8.07 -18.65
CA GLY A 65 12.88 -7.02 -19.58
C GLY A 65 11.75 -6.09 -20.04
N TYR A 66 10.50 -6.55 -20.07
CA TYR A 66 9.35 -5.68 -20.39
C TYR A 66 9.06 -4.64 -19.30
N LEU A 67 9.22 -5.01 -18.03
CA LEU A 67 9.03 -4.09 -16.91
C LEU A 67 10.20 -3.10 -16.86
N MET A 68 11.43 -3.60 -17.03
CA MET A 68 12.63 -2.77 -16.99
C MET A 68 12.63 -1.65 -18.03
N ARG A 69 12.03 -1.87 -19.21
CA ARG A 69 11.89 -0.82 -20.24
C ARG A 69 10.99 0.34 -19.79
N SER A 70 10.04 0.10 -18.89
CA SER A 70 9.03 1.09 -18.50
C SER A 70 9.06 1.45 -17.01
N ILE A 71 10.03 0.92 -16.23
CA ILE A 71 10.07 1.11 -14.77
C ILE A 71 10.12 2.58 -14.36
N HIS A 72 10.75 3.43 -15.17
CA HIS A 72 10.86 4.88 -14.97
C HIS A 72 9.54 5.63 -15.19
N LEU A 73 8.53 4.99 -15.81
CA LEU A 73 7.18 5.52 -16.01
C LEU A 73 6.20 5.03 -14.94
N MET A 74 6.61 4.08 -14.11
CA MET A 74 5.75 3.50 -13.07
C MET A 74 5.66 4.43 -11.86
N PRO A 75 4.68 4.21 -10.95
CA PRO A 75 4.63 4.89 -9.66
C PRO A 75 5.94 4.74 -8.87
N LYS A 76 6.11 5.53 -7.82
CA LYS A 76 7.22 5.35 -6.86
C LYS A 76 6.68 4.80 -5.55
N GLN A 77 7.57 4.21 -4.76
CA GLN A 77 7.30 3.83 -3.37
C GLN A 77 8.27 4.57 -2.44
N GLY A 78 7.97 4.61 -1.15
CA GLY A 78 8.90 5.11 -0.12
C GLY A 78 9.85 4.03 0.38
N SER A 79 10.85 4.42 1.15
CA SER A 79 11.80 3.52 1.81
C SER A 79 11.33 3.00 3.18
N VAL A 80 10.23 3.54 3.71
CA VAL A 80 9.68 3.23 5.04
C VAL A 80 8.20 2.83 4.96
N ASP A 81 7.75 1.96 5.85
CA ASP A 81 6.35 1.56 5.97
C ASP A 81 5.51 2.74 6.50
N PRO A 82 4.27 2.97 6.03
CA PRO A 82 3.48 2.13 5.12
C PRO A 82 3.68 2.46 3.62
N TRP A 83 4.68 3.26 3.27
CA TRP A 83 4.89 3.74 1.89
C TRP A 83 5.60 2.74 0.98
N ARG A 84 5.94 1.56 1.48
CA ARG A 84 6.54 0.47 0.69
C ARG A 84 5.47 -0.35 -0.02
N HIS A 85 5.73 -0.67 -1.28
CA HIS A 85 4.96 -1.65 -2.06
C HIS A 85 5.69 -3.00 -2.03
N THR A 86 5.63 -3.67 -0.89
CA THR A 86 6.22 -5.00 -0.68
C THR A 86 5.67 -6.04 -1.67
N GLN A 87 6.38 -7.14 -1.86
CA GLN A 87 5.93 -8.31 -2.62
C GLN A 87 5.92 -9.57 -1.74
N ASP A 88 6.09 -9.39 -0.43
CA ASP A 88 6.16 -10.46 0.56
C ASP A 88 4.77 -10.74 1.14
N TYR A 89 4.12 -11.77 0.61
CA TYR A 89 2.83 -12.24 1.11
C TYR A 89 2.88 -12.67 2.58
N TRP A 90 4.00 -13.23 3.05
CA TRP A 90 4.10 -13.75 4.41
C TRP A 90 4.14 -12.63 5.44
N LYS A 91 4.77 -11.51 5.10
CA LYS A 91 4.72 -10.28 5.89
C LYS A 91 3.32 -9.66 5.83
N ASP A 92 2.78 -9.48 4.63
CA ASP A 92 1.49 -8.80 4.41
C ASP A 92 0.31 -9.49 5.10
N LYS A 93 0.28 -10.82 5.10
CA LYS A 93 -0.82 -11.57 5.74
C LYS A 93 -0.89 -11.36 7.25
N ASP A 94 0.23 -11.00 7.87
CA ASP A 94 0.32 -10.79 9.31
C ASP A 94 0.12 -9.30 9.65
N GLU A 95 0.60 -8.38 8.81
CA GLU A 95 0.54 -6.94 9.07
C GLU A 95 -0.77 -6.28 8.63
N LEU A 96 -1.28 -6.55 7.41
CA LEU A 96 -2.48 -5.86 6.90
C LEU A 96 -3.73 -6.07 7.77
N PRO A 97 -4.00 -7.27 8.33
CA PRO A 97 -5.16 -7.49 9.19
C PRO A 97 -5.13 -6.69 10.50
N VAL A 98 -3.94 -6.28 10.96
CA VAL A 98 -3.75 -5.56 12.23
C VAL A 98 -3.21 -4.15 12.05
N ALA A 99 -2.99 -3.70 10.81
CA ALA A 99 -2.52 -2.36 10.50
C ALA A 99 -3.39 -1.31 11.21
N ASP A 100 -2.71 -0.33 11.81
CA ASP A 100 -3.34 0.77 12.53
C ASP A 100 -3.88 1.78 11.53
N LEU A 101 -5.17 2.08 11.63
CA LEU A 101 -5.86 3.01 10.73
C LEU A 101 -5.70 4.47 11.18
N ASP A 102 -5.20 4.70 12.40
CA ASP A 102 -4.97 6.02 13.00
C ASP A 102 -3.47 6.36 13.16
N ASP A 103 -2.59 5.65 12.44
CA ASP A 103 -1.13 5.82 12.49
C ASP A 103 -0.62 7.17 11.94
N GLY A 104 -1.53 8.04 11.51
CA GLY A 104 -1.26 9.35 10.91
C GLY A 104 -1.00 9.33 9.40
N ALA A 105 -0.96 8.17 8.75
CA ALA A 105 -0.81 8.06 7.30
C ALA A 105 -2.13 8.28 6.54
N LEU A 106 -3.27 8.27 7.24
CA LEU A 106 -4.60 8.53 6.69
C LEU A 106 -5.20 9.82 7.26
N VAL A 107 -5.78 10.64 6.39
CA VAL A 107 -6.53 11.84 6.75
C VAL A 107 -7.99 11.64 6.43
N TYR A 108 -8.83 11.74 7.46
CA TYR A 108 -10.27 11.57 7.42
C TYR A 108 -11.00 12.93 7.37
N LYS A 109 -12.06 13.02 6.56
CA LYS A 109 -12.88 14.23 6.37
C LYS A 109 -14.35 13.91 6.10
#